data_AF-W5J454-F1
#
_entry.id   AF-W5J454-F1
#
_cell.length_a   1.000
_cell.length_b   1.000
_cell.length_c   1.000
_cell.angle_alpha   90.00
_cell.angle_beta   90.00
_cell.angle_gamma   90.00
#
_symmetry.space_group_name_H-M   'P 1'
#
loop_
_entity.id
_entity.type
_entity.pdbx_description
1 polymer ?
#
loop_
_entity_poly.entity_id
_entity_poly.type
_entity_poly.pdbx_seq_one_letter_code
_entity_poly.pdbx_strand_id
1 'polypeptide(L)'
;MRPSYGALTMQSPLHPPIIVLPSKCEPNALPTEQYSVCVSSEKQGRFLINSLVVPHRFADDSRLFAQLKVAQYRPLIIVSSVIGWMYTFCWTIGDYFQVWTNWKRNSVVGLSFDFLFLNVVGNFCYSTFNAVLFWNDYVEQEYFQRHPFGLNPVVPNDVGYALHAVFGNCVLIAQCLLYPSDGNGVSRPVKILISCYIALVMVFWGLAFWGQIYWLDFLYVLSYVKLSTNLIKYFPQVYMNFKRKSTVGFNISNRVLDMAGGILSLLQMILNCWNFDDWQSIGGSPVKFALGFVAILFDVLFMVQHFVCYKEAKHLNNK
;
A
#
# COMPACT_ATOMS: atom_id res chain seq x y z
N MET A 1 -35.99 5.25 -28.87
CA MET A 1 -36.22 4.36 -27.71
C MET A 1 -35.00 4.43 -26.81
N ARG A 2 -35.11 5.12 -25.67
CA ARG A 2 -34.06 5.21 -24.64
C ARG A 2 -34.59 4.50 -23.38
N PRO A 3 -33.77 3.71 -22.68
CA PRO A 3 -34.19 3.03 -21.47
C PRO A 3 -34.40 4.05 -20.34
N SER A 4 -35.60 3.98 -19.78
CA SER A 4 -36.01 4.59 -18.51
C SER A 4 -35.34 3.86 -17.36
N TYR A 5 -34.46 4.53 -16.62
CA TYR A 5 -34.08 4.09 -15.28
C TYR A 5 -34.99 4.81 -14.28
N GLY A 6 -36.03 4.10 -13.84
CA GLY A 6 -36.77 4.47 -12.64
C GLY A 6 -35.85 4.28 -11.44
N ALA A 7 -35.40 5.38 -10.84
CA ALA A 7 -34.77 5.34 -9.54
C ALA A 7 -35.87 5.16 -8.50
N LEU A 8 -35.84 3.99 -7.85
CA LEU A 8 -36.64 3.65 -6.68
C LEU A 8 -36.57 4.77 -5.65
N THR A 9 -37.76 5.24 -5.27
CA THR A 9 -38.02 6.08 -4.11
C THR A 9 -37.50 5.38 -2.87
N MET A 10 -36.31 5.75 -2.38
CA MET A 10 -35.93 5.46 -1.00
C MET A 10 -36.63 6.49 -0.12
N GLN A 11 -37.63 6.03 0.63
CA GLN A 11 -38.22 6.77 1.73
C GLN A 11 -37.08 7.30 2.61
N SER A 12 -37.02 8.64 2.73
CA SER A 12 -36.18 9.30 3.70
C SER A 12 -36.47 8.73 5.08
N PRO A 13 -35.47 8.27 5.86
CA PRO A 13 -35.70 8.07 7.27
C PRO A 13 -36.10 9.43 7.87
N LEU A 14 -37.04 9.41 8.82
CA LEU A 14 -37.64 10.61 9.45
C LEU A 14 -36.65 11.56 10.14
N HIS A 15 -35.35 11.22 10.20
CA HIS A 15 -34.27 12.10 10.65
C HIS A 15 -33.05 11.94 9.74
N PRO A 16 -32.36 13.04 9.37
CA PRO A 16 -31.10 12.93 8.67
C PRO A 16 -30.07 12.24 9.58
N PRO A 17 -29.22 11.33 9.08
CA PRO A 17 -28.23 10.61 9.88
C PRO A 17 -27.13 11.52 10.46
N ILE A 18 -27.13 12.80 10.11
CA ILE A 18 -26.20 13.84 10.55
C ILE A 18 -27.02 15.08 10.93
N ILE A 19 -26.67 15.67 12.06
CA ILE A 19 -27.22 16.93 12.55
C ILE A 19 -26.09 17.96 12.47
N VAL A 20 -26.34 19.09 11.80
CA VAL A 20 -25.40 20.20 11.61
C VAL A 20 -26.03 21.47 12.20
N LEU A 21 -25.37 22.08 13.18
CA LEU A 21 -25.88 23.24 13.93
C LEU A 21 -24.81 24.34 14.06
N PRO A 22 -25.08 25.59 13.64
CA PRO A 22 -26.25 26.02 12.88
C PRO A 22 -26.17 25.53 11.42
N SER A 23 -27.32 25.22 10.82
CA SER A 23 -27.43 24.80 9.42
C SER A 23 -27.37 25.96 8.41
N LYS A 24 -27.37 27.20 8.91
CA LYS A 24 -27.22 28.44 8.14
C LYS A 24 -26.30 29.39 8.90
N CYS A 25 -25.36 30.01 8.18
CA CYS A 25 -24.52 31.09 8.69
C CYS A 25 -24.68 32.29 7.76
N GLU A 26 -24.99 33.46 8.31
CA GLU A 26 -25.09 34.71 7.56
C GLU A 26 -23.88 35.59 7.91
N PRO A 27 -22.91 35.77 7.00
CA PRO A 27 -21.74 36.59 7.27
C PRO A 27 -22.15 38.06 7.44
N ASN A 28 -21.87 38.65 8.60
CA ASN A 28 -21.92 40.11 8.76
C ASN A 28 -20.73 40.76 8.02
N ALA A 29 -20.83 42.06 7.73
CA ALA A 29 -19.91 42.83 6.86
C ALA A 29 -18.42 42.90 7.28
N LEU A 30 -17.99 42.13 8.29
CA LEU A 30 -16.61 42.09 8.77
C LEU A 30 -15.81 40.97 8.09
N PRO A 31 -14.59 41.22 7.59
CA PRO A 31 -13.88 40.30 6.69
C PRO A 31 -13.37 39.00 7.34
N THR A 32 -13.62 38.72 8.62
CA THR A 32 -12.95 37.62 9.34
C THR A 32 -13.76 37.10 10.54
N GLU A 33 -15.03 36.74 10.33
CA GLU A 33 -15.79 36.00 11.35
C GLU A 33 -15.59 34.48 11.20
N GLN A 34 -15.22 33.81 12.30
CA GLN A 34 -15.18 32.36 12.39
C GLN A 34 -16.51 31.83 12.94
N TYR A 35 -17.19 30.98 12.19
CA TYR A 35 -18.41 30.31 12.63
C TYR A 35 -18.09 28.91 13.16
N SER A 36 -18.51 28.62 14.39
CA SER A 36 -18.42 27.26 14.95
C SER A 36 -19.65 26.46 14.55
N VAL A 37 -19.43 25.36 13.84
CA VAL A 37 -20.48 24.42 13.44
C VAL A 37 -20.32 23.13 14.24
N CYS A 38 -21.35 22.76 15.01
CA CYS A 38 -21.44 21.48 15.69
C CYS A 38 -22.04 20.45 14.73
N VAL A 39 -21.35 19.33 14.58
CA VAL A 39 -21.78 18.22 13.74
C VAL A 39 -21.84 16.96 14.57
N SER A 40 -23.00 16.30 14.62
CA SER A 40 -23.18 15.00 15.25
C SER A 40 -23.81 14.01 14.28
N SER A 41 -23.46 12.74 14.38
CA SER A 41 -24.08 11.68 13.57
C SER A 41 -24.58 10.56 14.45
N GLU A 42 -25.72 9.99 14.08
CA GLU A 42 -26.33 8.84 14.76
C GLU A 42 -25.79 7.50 14.23
N LYS A 43 -25.03 7.52 13.12
CA LYS A 43 -24.49 6.32 12.47
C LYS A 43 -23.00 6.46 12.19
N GLN A 44 -22.30 5.34 12.20
CA GLN A 44 -20.94 5.31 11.65
C GLN A 44 -21.00 5.49 10.12
N GLY A 45 -19.93 5.98 9.54
CA GLY A 45 -19.91 6.22 8.11
C GLY A 45 -18.93 7.30 7.69
N ARG A 46 -18.77 7.41 6.39
CA ARG A 46 -18.14 8.56 5.74
C ARG A 46 -19.24 9.49 5.24
N PHE A 47 -19.25 10.69 5.78
CA PHE A 47 -20.24 11.70 5.41
C PHE A 47 -19.57 12.91 4.80
N LEU A 48 -20.23 13.48 3.79
CA LEU A 48 -19.81 14.69 3.13
C LEU A 48 -20.81 15.79 3.43
N ILE A 49 -20.32 16.87 4.03
CA ILE A 49 -21.12 18.05 4.38
C ILE A 49 -20.74 19.12 3.37
N ASN A 50 -21.60 19.31 2.37
CA ASN A 50 -21.40 20.36 1.38
C ASN A 50 -22.03 21.65 1.88
N SER A 51 -21.34 22.76 1.69
CA SER A 51 -21.94 24.09 1.86
C SER A 51 -22.72 24.48 0.61
N LEU A 52 -23.71 25.34 0.80
CA LEU A 52 -24.46 25.96 -0.29
C LEU A 52 -24.29 27.47 -0.17
N VAL A 53 -23.59 28.10 -1.12
CA VAL A 53 -23.40 29.57 -1.13
C VAL A 53 -24.58 30.22 -1.85
N VAL A 54 -25.24 31.17 -1.17
CA VAL A 54 -26.38 31.93 -1.68
C VAL A 54 -26.06 33.43 -1.58
N PRO A 55 -26.17 34.25 -2.66
CA PRO A 55 -26.66 33.91 -4.00
C PRO A 55 -25.69 33.02 -4.79
N HIS A 56 -26.24 32.09 -5.58
CA HIS A 56 -25.43 31.21 -6.42
C HIS A 56 -24.48 32.01 -7.32
N ARG A 57 -23.20 31.58 -7.39
CA ARG A 57 -22.08 32.16 -8.18
C ARG A 57 -21.26 33.29 -7.54
N PHE A 58 -21.44 33.60 -6.26
CA PHE A 58 -20.57 34.58 -5.58
C PHE A 58 -19.17 34.06 -5.25
N ALA A 59 -18.99 32.74 -5.16
CA ALA A 59 -17.72 32.07 -4.91
C ALA A 59 -17.72 30.68 -5.54
N ASP A 60 -16.54 30.13 -5.87
CA ASP A 60 -16.36 28.74 -6.24
C ASP A 60 -16.60 27.85 -5.00
N ASP A 61 -17.78 27.23 -4.93
CA ASP A 61 -18.24 26.39 -3.82
C ASP A 61 -17.84 24.92 -3.99
N SER A 62 -17.19 24.55 -5.11
CA SER A 62 -16.76 23.18 -5.40
C SER A 62 -15.78 22.60 -4.37
N ARG A 63 -15.07 23.45 -3.63
CA ARG A 63 -14.09 23.06 -2.60
C ARG A 63 -14.60 23.30 -1.17
N LEU A 64 -15.82 23.76 -0.98
CA LEU A 64 -16.33 24.15 0.33
C LEU A 64 -17.20 23.02 0.91
N PHE A 65 -16.51 21.95 1.31
CA PHE A 65 -17.09 20.77 1.95
C PHE A 65 -16.29 20.40 3.22
N ALA A 66 -16.97 19.77 4.18
CA ALA A 66 -16.33 19.13 5.32
C ALA A 66 -16.60 17.62 5.26
N GLN A 67 -15.55 16.82 5.36
CA GLN A 67 -15.68 15.36 5.41
C GLN A 67 -15.67 14.90 6.86
N LEU A 68 -16.76 14.26 7.30
CA LEU A 68 -16.86 13.67 8.63
C LEU A 68 -16.69 12.15 8.51
N LYS A 69 -15.72 11.60 9.24
CA LYS A 69 -15.54 10.14 9.37
C LYS A 69 -15.92 9.72 10.78
N VAL A 70 -17.07 9.05 10.92
CA VAL A 70 -17.63 8.67 12.21
C VAL A 70 -17.39 7.20 12.44
N ALA A 71 -16.66 6.88 13.51
CA ALA A 71 -16.46 5.51 13.96
C ALA A 71 -17.57 5.09 14.92
N GLN A 72 -17.95 3.81 14.89
CA GLN A 72 -18.86 3.24 15.88
C GLN A 72 -18.24 3.21 17.28
N TYR A 73 -16.98 2.78 17.37
CA TYR A 73 -16.27 2.63 18.63
C TYR A 73 -14.89 3.28 18.57
N ARG A 74 -14.62 4.20 19.51
CA ARG A 74 -13.30 4.83 19.68
C ARG A 74 -12.20 3.83 20.04
N PRO A 75 -12.42 2.81 20.90
CA PRO A 75 -11.39 1.80 21.18
C PRO A 75 -10.92 1.03 19.94
N LEU A 76 -11.81 0.76 18.97
CA LEU A 76 -11.45 0.06 17.73
C LEU A 76 -10.50 0.88 16.85
N ILE A 77 -10.55 2.22 16.92
CA ILE A 77 -9.56 3.07 16.23
C ILE A 77 -8.17 2.82 16.82
N ILE A 78 -8.06 2.80 18.16
CA ILE A 78 -6.79 2.58 18.86
C ILE A 78 -6.26 1.17 18.55
N VAL A 79 -7.12 0.15 18.65
CA VAL A 79 -6.75 -1.23 18.31
C VAL A 79 -6.29 -1.34 16.85
N SER A 80 -7.00 -0.72 15.92
CA SER A 80 -6.62 -0.65 14.51
C SER A 80 -5.24 -0.02 14.33
N SER A 81 -4.97 1.11 14.98
CA SER A 81 -3.64 1.75 14.95
C SER A 81 -2.54 0.87 15.54
N VAL A 82 -2.80 0.16 16.65
CA VAL A 82 -1.82 -0.77 17.26
C VAL A 82 -1.50 -1.92 16.31
N ILE A 83 -2.53 -2.53 15.70
CA ILE A 83 -2.34 -3.58 14.67
C ILE A 83 -1.51 -3.04 13.50
N GLY A 84 -1.76 -1.79 13.11
CA GLY A 84 -0.99 -1.01 12.12
C GLY A 84 0.51 -1.01 12.35
N TRP A 85 0.89 -0.60 13.55
CA TRP A 85 2.28 -0.60 13.95
C TRP A 85 2.85 -2.01 14.06
N MET A 86 2.09 -2.96 14.60
CA MET A 86 2.52 -4.35 14.74
C MET A 86 2.90 -4.97 13.40
N TYR A 87 2.06 -4.87 12.35
CA TYR A 87 2.42 -5.43 11.05
C TYR A 87 3.61 -4.73 10.41
N THR A 88 3.74 -3.41 10.65
CA THR A 88 4.86 -2.62 10.15
C THR A 88 6.17 -3.13 10.77
N PHE A 89 6.17 -3.37 12.08
CA PHE A 89 7.31 -3.99 12.76
C PHE A 89 7.60 -5.41 12.27
N CYS A 90 6.57 -6.24 12.02
CA CYS A 90 6.76 -7.57 11.44
C CYS A 90 7.53 -7.50 10.11
N TRP A 91 7.09 -6.67 9.18
CA TRP A 91 7.76 -6.51 7.88
C TRP A 91 9.17 -5.95 8.01
N THR A 92 9.35 -4.87 8.78
CA THR A 92 10.66 -4.26 9.01
C THR A 92 11.67 -5.24 9.62
N ILE A 93 11.29 -5.97 10.67
CA ILE A 93 12.19 -6.96 11.31
C ILE A 93 12.46 -8.15 10.37
N GLY A 94 11.43 -8.59 9.63
CA GLY A 94 11.54 -9.69 8.67
C GLY A 94 12.65 -9.46 7.64
N ASP A 95 12.74 -8.25 7.10
CA ASP A 95 13.76 -7.88 6.10
C ASP A 95 15.20 -8.10 6.62
N TYR A 96 15.45 -7.84 7.91
CA TYR A 96 16.77 -8.02 8.50
C TYR A 96 17.20 -9.48 8.68
N PHE A 97 16.25 -10.42 8.76
CA PHE A 97 16.61 -11.84 8.93
C PHE A 97 17.40 -12.38 7.73
N GLN A 98 17.08 -11.95 6.52
CA GLN A 98 17.85 -12.36 5.34
C GLN A 98 19.25 -11.75 5.37
N VAL A 99 19.35 -10.45 5.71
CA VAL A 99 20.63 -9.74 5.86
C VAL A 99 21.54 -10.45 6.88
N TRP A 100 20.99 -10.77 8.04
CA TRP A 100 21.71 -11.49 9.09
C TRP A 100 22.18 -12.88 8.64
N THR A 101 21.33 -13.60 7.90
CA THR A 101 21.65 -14.95 7.40
C THR A 101 22.81 -14.94 6.43
N ASN A 102 22.80 -13.98 5.50
CA ASN A 102 23.89 -13.79 4.53
C ASN A 102 25.20 -13.45 5.24
N TRP A 103 25.16 -12.55 6.23
CA TRP A 103 26.31 -12.16 7.03
C TRP A 103 26.88 -13.33 7.83
N LYS A 104 26.04 -14.06 8.58
CA LYS A 104 26.46 -15.20 9.40
C LYS A 104 27.07 -16.33 8.57
N ARG A 105 26.55 -16.56 7.36
CA ARG A 105 27.03 -17.61 6.45
C ARG A 105 28.19 -17.15 5.56
N ASN A 106 28.51 -15.85 5.53
CA ASN A 106 29.41 -15.23 4.55
C ASN A 106 29.11 -15.72 3.12
N SER A 107 27.82 -15.87 2.79
CA SER A 107 27.38 -16.47 1.53
C SER A 107 25.95 -16.07 1.22
N VAL A 108 25.70 -15.71 -0.04
CA VAL A 108 24.35 -15.43 -0.57
C VAL A 108 23.77 -16.62 -1.34
N VAL A 109 24.45 -17.78 -1.32
CA VAL A 109 23.96 -19.02 -1.92
C VAL A 109 22.67 -19.43 -1.22
N GLY A 110 21.57 -19.39 -1.97
CA GLY A 110 20.22 -19.67 -1.47
C GLY A 110 19.21 -18.59 -1.76
N LEU A 111 19.67 -17.34 -1.88
CA LEU A 111 18.82 -16.20 -2.21
C LEU A 111 18.80 -15.99 -3.73
N SER A 112 17.63 -16.09 -4.35
CA SER A 112 17.47 -15.84 -5.79
C SER A 112 17.74 -14.36 -6.10
N PHE A 113 18.68 -14.11 -7.01
CA PHE A 113 18.97 -12.75 -7.44
C PHE A 113 17.79 -12.16 -8.23
N ASP A 114 17.05 -13.00 -8.97
CA ASP A 114 15.81 -12.59 -9.61
C ASP A 114 14.78 -12.07 -8.61
N PHE A 115 14.57 -12.80 -7.51
CA PHE A 115 13.69 -12.36 -6.42
C PHE A 115 14.16 -11.02 -5.85
N LEU A 116 15.45 -10.90 -5.53
CA LEU A 116 16.02 -9.68 -4.94
C LEU A 116 15.88 -8.47 -5.87
N PHE A 117 16.29 -8.58 -7.13
CA PHE A 117 16.25 -7.47 -8.07
C PHE A 117 14.82 -7.02 -8.41
N LEU A 118 13.86 -7.95 -8.52
CA LEU A 118 12.45 -7.59 -8.65
C LEU A 118 11.93 -6.86 -7.40
N ASN A 119 12.35 -7.30 -6.21
CA ASN A 119 11.98 -6.64 -4.96
C ASN A 119 12.57 -5.22 -4.86
N VAL A 120 13.82 -5.03 -5.31
CA VAL A 120 14.49 -3.73 -5.39
C VAL A 120 13.70 -2.78 -6.28
N VAL A 121 13.43 -3.15 -7.54
CA VAL A 121 12.67 -2.30 -8.48
C VAL A 121 11.32 -1.89 -7.89
N GLY A 122 10.59 -2.86 -7.34
CA GLY A 122 9.32 -2.60 -6.68
C GLY A 122 9.45 -1.61 -5.52
N ASN A 123 10.35 -1.87 -4.57
CA ASN A 123 10.50 -1.04 -3.37
C ASN A 123 10.98 0.38 -3.69
N PHE A 124 11.83 0.57 -4.69
CA PHE A 124 12.16 1.91 -5.18
C PHE A 124 10.93 2.63 -5.75
N CYS A 125 10.13 1.97 -6.60
CA CYS A 125 8.90 2.57 -7.12
C CYS A 125 7.92 2.93 -6.01
N TYR A 126 7.76 2.04 -5.02
CA TYR A 126 6.89 2.26 -3.86
C TYR A 126 7.39 3.40 -2.98
N SER A 127 8.70 3.45 -2.70
CA SER A 127 9.29 4.53 -1.91
C SER A 127 9.14 5.88 -2.60
N THR A 128 9.38 5.97 -3.91
CA THR A 128 9.17 7.21 -4.67
C THR A 128 7.71 7.64 -4.66
N PHE A 129 6.77 6.70 -4.87
CA PHE A 129 5.34 6.98 -4.78
C PHE A 129 4.94 7.61 -3.43
N ASN A 130 5.30 6.94 -2.33
CA ASN A 130 4.91 7.41 -0.99
C ASN A 130 5.63 8.71 -0.63
N ALA A 131 6.94 8.82 -0.88
CA ALA A 131 7.71 10.01 -0.55
C ALA A 131 7.23 11.24 -1.32
N VAL A 132 7.02 11.13 -2.63
CA VAL A 132 6.61 12.27 -3.45
C VAL A 132 5.17 12.68 -3.13
N LEU A 133 4.24 11.73 -3.03
CA LEU A 133 2.83 12.06 -2.72
C LEU A 133 2.66 12.61 -1.28
N PHE A 134 3.57 12.28 -0.37
CA PHE A 134 3.52 12.76 1.02
C PHE A 134 4.22 14.11 1.23
N TRP A 135 5.35 14.37 0.57
CA TRP A 135 6.14 15.59 0.80
C TRP A 135 5.98 16.68 -0.27
N ASN A 136 5.34 16.38 -1.40
CA ASN A 136 5.16 17.35 -2.47
C ASN A 136 3.73 17.90 -2.50
N ASP A 137 3.54 19.11 -1.99
CA ASP A 137 2.24 19.80 -1.94
C ASP A 137 1.58 19.92 -3.31
N TYR A 138 2.35 20.08 -4.39
CA TYR A 138 1.81 20.21 -5.73
C TYR A 138 1.19 18.89 -6.22
N VAL A 139 1.88 17.76 -6.04
CA VAL A 139 1.34 16.44 -6.41
C VAL A 139 0.21 16.02 -5.48
N GLU A 140 0.27 16.39 -4.21
CA GLU A 140 -0.82 16.20 -3.27
C GLU A 140 -2.08 16.99 -3.70
N GLN A 141 -1.91 18.23 -4.17
CA GLN A 141 -3.00 19.02 -4.73
C GLN A 141 -3.58 18.38 -6.00
N GLU A 142 -2.75 17.84 -6.91
CA GLU A 142 -3.25 17.06 -8.06
C GLU A 142 -4.11 15.87 -7.60
N TYR A 143 -3.70 15.19 -6.52
CA TYR A 143 -4.48 14.10 -5.93
C TYR A 143 -5.83 14.59 -5.42
N PHE A 144 -5.86 15.67 -4.64
CA PHE A 144 -7.12 16.21 -4.12
C PHE A 144 -8.00 16.84 -5.20
N GLN A 145 -7.44 17.34 -6.31
CA GLN A 145 -8.25 17.77 -7.45
C GLN A 145 -8.99 16.59 -8.10
N ARG A 146 -8.33 15.42 -8.17
CA ARG A 146 -8.91 14.20 -8.76
C ARG A 146 -9.84 13.47 -7.80
N HIS A 147 -9.53 13.54 -6.51
CA HIS A 147 -10.29 12.95 -5.43
C HIS A 147 -10.68 14.05 -4.45
N PRO A 148 -11.63 14.94 -4.82
CA PRO A 148 -12.01 16.09 -3.99
C PRO A 148 -12.40 15.67 -2.59
N PHE A 149 -13.08 14.53 -2.47
CA PHE A 149 -13.51 13.98 -1.19
C PHE A 149 -12.55 12.92 -0.64
N GLY A 150 -11.35 12.76 -1.21
CA GLY A 150 -10.34 11.80 -0.79
C GLY A 150 -9.55 12.28 0.43
N LEU A 151 -8.99 11.34 1.19
CA LEU A 151 -7.90 11.64 2.13
C LEU A 151 -6.58 11.27 1.44
N ASN A 152 -5.47 11.92 1.78
CA ASN A 152 -4.16 11.50 1.27
C ASN A 152 -4.00 10.00 1.59
N PRO A 153 -3.82 9.13 0.59
CA PRO A 153 -3.79 7.69 0.78
C PRO A 153 -2.50 7.22 1.45
N VAL A 154 -1.50 8.10 1.59
CA VAL A 154 -0.19 7.82 2.18
C VAL A 154 -0.14 8.41 3.58
N VAL A 155 0.18 7.57 4.56
CA VAL A 155 0.41 7.97 5.95
C VAL A 155 1.90 7.90 6.31
N PRO A 156 2.37 8.62 7.36
CA PRO A 156 3.81 8.71 7.67
C PRO A 156 4.53 7.36 7.85
N ASN A 157 3.83 6.36 8.41
CA ASN A 157 4.36 5.00 8.57
C ASN A 157 4.61 4.30 7.23
N ASP A 158 3.82 4.58 6.19
CA ASP A 158 4.02 4.00 4.85
C ASP A 158 5.31 4.53 4.22
N VAL A 159 5.57 5.84 4.39
CA VAL A 159 6.82 6.48 3.92
C VAL A 159 8.02 5.90 4.68
N GLY A 160 7.94 5.82 6.01
CA GLY A 160 8.99 5.26 6.85
C GLY A 160 9.33 3.82 6.49
N TYR A 161 8.31 2.97 6.33
CA TYR A 161 8.49 1.59 5.90
C TYR A 161 9.09 1.49 4.49
N ALA A 162 8.59 2.27 3.53
CA ALA A 162 9.05 2.21 2.14
C ALA A 162 10.53 2.58 2.00
N LEU A 163 10.97 3.65 2.67
CA LEU A 163 12.37 4.08 2.70
C LEU A 163 13.26 3.04 3.38
N HIS A 164 12.78 2.46 4.48
CA HIS A 164 13.48 1.41 5.19
C HIS A 164 13.65 0.14 4.34
N ALA A 165 12.62 -0.26 3.60
CA ALA A 165 12.68 -1.39 2.68
C ALA A 165 13.72 -1.15 1.58
N VAL A 166 13.83 0.07 1.04
CA VAL A 166 14.90 0.43 0.08
C VAL A 166 16.28 0.25 0.72
N PHE A 167 16.48 0.76 1.94
CA PHE A 167 17.74 0.59 2.66
C PHE A 167 18.10 -0.90 2.86
N GLY A 168 17.16 -1.73 3.31
CA GLY A 168 17.38 -3.17 3.47
C GLY A 168 17.78 -3.86 2.16
N ASN A 169 17.17 -3.46 1.04
CA ASN A 169 17.53 -3.98 -0.28
C ASN A 169 18.92 -3.51 -0.75
N CYS A 170 19.32 -2.27 -0.47
CA CYS A 170 20.69 -1.81 -0.74
C CYS A 170 21.73 -2.62 0.02
N VAL A 171 21.46 -2.95 1.29
CA VAL A 171 22.33 -3.82 2.09
C VAL A 171 22.42 -5.23 1.49
N LEU A 172 21.29 -5.81 1.06
CA LEU A 172 21.29 -7.12 0.41
C LEU A 172 22.06 -7.11 -0.93
N ILE A 173 21.93 -6.05 -1.74
CA ILE A 173 22.72 -5.88 -2.97
C ILE A 173 24.21 -5.83 -2.62
N ALA A 174 24.61 -5.05 -1.62
CA ALA A 174 26.01 -4.97 -1.19
C ALA A 174 26.53 -6.35 -0.77
N GLN A 175 25.74 -7.14 -0.02
CA GLN A 175 26.10 -8.51 0.33
C GLN A 175 26.23 -9.42 -0.90
N CYS A 176 25.40 -9.25 -1.93
CA CYS A 176 25.52 -10.00 -3.18
C CYS A 176 26.81 -9.67 -3.96
N LEU A 177 27.39 -8.48 -3.77
CA LEU A 177 28.67 -8.09 -4.37
C LEU A 177 29.87 -8.61 -3.57
N LEU A 178 29.73 -8.73 -2.25
CA LEU A 178 30.83 -9.08 -1.33
C LEU A 178 30.94 -10.59 -1.08
N TYR A 179 29.84 -11.33 -1.11
CA TYR A 179 29.80 -12.74 -0.75
C TYR A 179 29.66 -13.67 -1.96
N PRO A 180 30.19 -14.91 -1.88
CA PRO A 180 30.08 -15.89 -2.94
C PRO A 180 28.61 -16.23 -3.25
N SER A 181 28.30 -16.25 -4.54
CA SER A 181 26.97 -16.53 -5.09
C SER A 181 26.86 -17.89 -5.80
N ASP A 182 27.98 -18.60 -6.00
CA ASP A 182 28.04 -19.92 -6.66
C ASP A 182 27.35 -19.94 -8.04
N GLY A 183 27.69 -18.96 -8.89
CA GLY A 183 27.12 -18.82 -10.23
C GLY A 183 25.68 -18.29 -10.27
N ASN A 184 25.10 -17.96 -9.12
CA ASN A 184 23.79 -17.31 -9.04
C ASN A 184 23.84 -15.90 -9.65
N GLY A 185 22.85 -15.59 -10.46
CA GLY A 185 22.78 -14.34 -11.23
C GLY A 185 21.36 -14.10 -11.74
N VAL A 186 21.11 -12.88 -12.21
CA VAL A 186 19.79 -12.50 -12.74
C VAL A 186 19.55 -13.17 -14.10
N SER A 187 18.43 -13.88 -14.22
CA SER A 187 18.02 -14.61 -15.42
C SER A 187 17.64 -13.67 -16.57
N ARG A 188 17.74 -14.17 -17.81
CA ARG A 188 17.38 -13.38 -19.01
C ARG A 188 15.93 -12.89 -19.00
N PRO A 189 14.91 -13.71 -18.65
CA PRO A 189 13.53 -13.23 -18.59
C PRO A 189 13.35 -12.09 -17.60
N VAL A 190 13.97 -12.18 -16.42
CA VAL A 190 13.87 -11.13 -15.40
C VAL A 190 14.63 -9.87 -15.81
N LYS A 191 15.78 -9.99 -16.47
CA LYS A 191 16.48 -8.84 -17.06
C LYS A 191 15.60 -8.11 -18.08
N ILE A 192 14.96 -8.85 -18.99
CA ILE A 192 14.03 -8.27 -19.99
C ILE A 192 12.88 -7.57 -19.28
N LEU A 193 12.26 -8.22 -18.29
CA LEU A 193 11.16 -7.65 -17.53
C LEU A 193 11.56 -6.35 -16.80
N ILE A 194 12.71 -6.35 -16.13
CA ILE A 194 13.25 -5.15 -15.46
C ILE A 194 13.53 -4.05 -16.48
N SER A 195 14.13 -4.37 -17.63
CA SER A 195 14.34 -3.39 -18.71
C SER A 195 13.03 -2.80 -19.22
N CYS A 196 11.97 -3.62 -19.34
CA CYS A 196 10.63 -3.13 -19.71
C CYS A 196 10.06 -2.19 -18.64
N TYR A 197 10.21 -2.50 -17.34
CA TYR A 197 9.78 -1.59 -16.28
C TYR A 197 10.56 -0.28 -16.31
N ILE A 198 11.89 -0.32 -16.46
CA ILE A 198 12.73 0.89 -16.54
C ILE A 198 12.31 1.73 -17.75
N ALA A 199 12.13 1.13 -18.92
CA ALA A 199 11.66 1.83 -20.11
C ALA A 199 10.29 2.48 -19.90
N LEU A 200 9.34 1.74 -19.32
CA LEU A 200 8.01 2.27 -18.98
C LEU A 200 8.11 3.48 -18.04
N VAL A 201 8.87 3.35 -16.96
CA VAL A 201 9.09 4.43 -15.99
C VAL A 201 9.72 5.66 -16.65
N MET A 202 10.74 5.47 -17.49
CA MET A 202 11.42 6.57 -18.20
C MET A 202 10.49 7.29 -19.18
N VAL A 203 9.65 6.54 -19.91
CA VAL A 203 8.68 7.12 -20.85
C VAL A 203 7.66 7.98 -20.11
N PHE A 204 7.02 7.44 -19.06
CA PHE A 204 6.00 8.19 -18.31
C PHE A 204 6.60 9.34 -17.50
N TRP A 205 7.82 9.19 -16.98
CA TRP A 205 8.57 10.29 -16.38
C TRP A 205 8.81 11.42 -17.39
N GLY A 206 9.23 11.09 -18.62
CA GLY A 206 9.39 12.07 -19.69
C GLY A 206 8.06 12.76 -20.05
N LEU A 207 6.97 12.02 -20.17
CA LEU A 207 5.65 12.61 -20.43
C LEU A 207 5.22 13.60 -19.33
N ALA A 208 5.48 13.27 -18.06
CA ALA A 208 5.18 14.17 -16.94
C ALA A 208 6.10 15.40 -16.96
N PHE A 209 7.39 15.21 -17.26
CA PHE A 209 8.38 16.28 -17.32
C PHE A 209 8.06 17.31 -18.42
N TRP A 210 7.57 16.86 -19.58
CA TRP A 210 7.11 17.74 -20.68
C TRP A 210 5.67 18.23 -20.53
N GLY A 211 5.04 18.01 -19.37
CA GLY A 211 3.69 18.48 -19.07
C GLY A 211 2.58 17.83 -19.91
N GLN A 212 2.82 16.67 -20.50
CA GLN A 212 1.82 15.93 -21.28
C GLN A 212 0.85 15.13 -20.39
N ILE A 213 1.30 14.76 -19.19
CA ILE A 213 0.50 14.11 -18.14
C ILE A 213 0.79 14.78 -16.80
N TYR A 214 -0.10 14.57 -15.82
CA TYR A 214 0.12 15.05 -14.45
C TYR A 214 1.18 14.18 -13.74
N TRP A 215 1.88 14.74 -12.76
CA TRP A 215 2.86 14.00 -11.97
C TRP A 215 2.21 12.85 -11.20
N LEU A 216 0.97 13.03 -10.75
CA LEU A 216 0.17 11.99 -10.13
C LEU A 216 -0.03 10.77 -11.04
N ASP A 217 -0.19 10.96 -12.35
CA ASP A 217 -0.38 9.85 -13.30
C ASP A 217 0.91 9.02 -13.41
N PHE A 218 2.07 9.67 -13.43
CA PHE A 218 3.36 9.01 -13.32
C PHE A 218 3.52 8.23 -12.01
N LEU A 219 3.12 8.80 -10.88
CA LEU A 219 3.14 8.10 -9.60
C LEU A 219 2.26 6.84 -9.62
N TYR A 220 1.07 6.89 -10.22
CA TYR A 220 0.24 5.69 -10.37
C TYR A 220 0.93 4.60 -11.22
N VAL A 221 1.69 4.96 -12.26
CA VAL A 221 2.51 4.01 -13.01
C VAL A 221 3.53 3.31 -12.10
N LEU A 222 4.22 4.06 -11.22
CA LEU A 222 5.14 3.48 -10.23
C LEU A 222 4.42 2.48 -9.30
N SER A 223 3.20 2.82 -8.85
CA SER A 223 2.39 1.93 -8.02
C SER A 223 2.03 0.63 -8.73
N TYR A 224 1.76 0.68 -10.05
CA TYR A 224 1.49 -0.50 -10.87
C TYR A 224 2.75 -1.35 -11.12
N VAL A 225 3.92 -0.73 -11.25
CA VAL A 225 5.20 -1.46 -11.32
C VAL A 225 5.49 -2.19 -10.00
N LYS A 226 5.31 -1.51 -8.85
CA LYS A 226 5.40 -2.15 -7.52
C LYS A 226 4.43 -3.33 -7.40
N LEU A 227 3.19 -3.12 -7.83
CA LEU A 227 2.17 -4.14 -7.83
C LEU A 227 2.61 -5.38 -8.63
N SER A 228 3.04 -5.17 -9.87
CA SER A 228 3.44 -6.24 -10.79
C SER A 228 4.67 -7.01 -10.28
N THR A 229 5.69 -6.30 -9.78
CA THR A 229 6.88 -6.93 -9.19
C THR A 229 6.55 -7.79 -7.98
N ASN A 230 5.63 -7.36 -7.10
CA ASN A 230 5.19 -8.15 -5.96
C ASN A 230 4.50 -9.47 -6.36
N LEU A 231 3.78 -9.49 -7.48
CA LEU A 231 3.14 -10.72 -7.99
C LEU A 231 4.15 -11.71 -8.56
N ILE A 232 5.21 -11.20 -9.22
CA ILE A 232 6.13 -12.03 -10.00
C ILE A 232 7.34 -12.48 -9.17
N LYS A 233 7.82 -11.67 -8.22
CA LYS A 233 9.11 -11.88 -7.54
C LYS A 233 9.23 -13.25 -6.86
N TYR A 234 8.13 -13.81 -6.37
CA TYR A 234 8.14 -15.06 -5.62
C TYR A 234 8.48 -16.28 -6.49
N PHE A 235 8.04 -16.30 -7.76
CA PHE A 235 8.24 -17.44 -8.67
C PHE A 235 9.71 -17.86 -8.82
N PRO A 236 10.67 -16.95 -9.10
CA PRO A 236 12.08 -17.30 -9.18
C PRO A 236 12.64 -18.00 -7.94
N GLN A 237 12.29 -17.53 -6.73
CA GLN A 237 12.78 -18.13 -5.49
C GLN A 237 12.16 -19.52 -5.27
N VAL A 238 10.85 -19.66 -5.52
CA VAL A 238 10.15 -20.95 -5.42
C VAL A 238 10.79 -21.98 -6.35
N TYR A 239 11.05 -21.58 -7.60
CA TYR A 239 11.69 -22.42 -8.59
C TYR A 239 13.13 -22.79 -8.20
N MET A 240 13.91 -21.82 -7.70
CA MET A 240 15.28 -22.06 -7.23
C MET A 240 15.31 -23.07 -6.07
N ASN A 241 14.40 -22.93 -5.10
CA ASN A 241 14.25 -23.89 -4.00
C ASN A 241 13.89 -25.28 -4.53
N PHE A 242 12.97 -25.36 -5.50
CA PHE A 242 12.56 -26.62 -6.12
C PHE A 242 13.69 -27.29 -6.90
N LYS A 243 14.50 -26.52 -7.63
CA LYS A 243 15.65 -27.02 -8.41
C LYS A 243 16.77 -27.52 -7.50
N ARG A 244 17.07 -26.76 -6.43
CA ARG A 244 18.12 -27.12 -5.45
C ARG A 244 17.67 -28.20 -4.46
N LYS A 245 16.36 -28.49 -4.38
CA LYS A 245 15.74 -29.32 -3.34
C LYS A 245 16.15 -28.89 -1.92
N SER A 246 16.34 -27.58 -1.74
CA SER A 246 16.85 -26.98 -0.51
C SER A 246 16.43 -25.52 -0.41
N THR A 247 16.08 -25.10 0.81
CA THR A 247 15.84 -23.71 1.17
C THR A 247 17.02 -23.10 1.94
N VAL A 248 18.14 -23.82 2.07
CA VAL A 248 19.32 -23.32 2.79
C VAL A 248 19.84 -22.05 2.10
N GLY A 249 19.93 -20.99 2.91
CA GLY A 249 20.31 -19.63 2.53
C GLY A 249 19.18 -18.68 2.20
N PHE A 250 17.94 -19.17 2.14
CA PHE A 250 16.75 -18.33 2.12
C PHE A 250 16.11 -18.37 3.51
N ASN A 251 16.11 -17.25 4.23
CA ASN A 251 15.62 -17.24 5.61
C ASN A 251 14.10 -17.28 5.66
N ILE A 252 13.56 -18.43 6.08
CA ILE A 252 12.12 -18.66 6.16
C ILE A 252 11.43 -17.79 7.22
N SER A 253 12.14 -17.36 8.27
CA SER A 253 11.57 -16.52 9.33
C SER A 253 11.11 -15.17 8.81
N ASN A 254 11.77 -14.66 7.76
CA ASN A 254 11.31 -13.47 7.04
C ASN A 254 9.91 -13.72 6.44
N ARG A 255 9.68 -14.88 5.80
CA ARG A 255 8.38 -15.24 5.22
C ARG A 255 7.29 -15.46 6.27
N VAL A 256 7.65 -15.98 7.44
CA VAL A 256 6.71 -16.12 8.57
C VAL A 256 6.24 -14.75 9.06
N LEU A 257 7.16 -13.79 9.22
CA LEU A 257 6.80 -12.43 9.60
C LEU A 257 6.06 -11.67 8.49
N ASP A 258 6.38 -11.93 7.21
CA ASP A 258 5.66 -11.36 6.08
C ASP A 258 4.19 -11.81 6.09
N MET A 259 3.95 -13.11 6.28
CA MET A 259 2.60 -13.65 6.42
C MET A 259 1.88 -13.08 7.65
N ALA A 260 2.55 -13.00 8.80
CA ALA A 260 1.97 -12.42 10.01
C ALA A 260 1.57 -10.95 9.78
N GLY A 261 2.45 -10.15 9.15
CA GLY A 261 2.17 -8.78 8.77
C GLY A 261 1.01 -8.67 7.78
N GLY A 262 0.95 -9.56 6.77
CA GLY A 262 -0.15 -9.64 5.81
C GLY A 262 -1.50 -9.95 6.47
N ILE A 263 -1.55 -10.92 7.37
CA ILE A 263 -2.77 -11.27 8.12
C ILE A 263 -3.22 -10.12 9.02
N LEU A 264 -2.29 -9.50 9.75
CA LEU A 264 -2.59 -8.35 10.61
C LEU A 264 -3.09 -7.14 9.80
N SER A 265 -2.51 -6.89 8.62
CA SER A 265 -2.95 -5.83 7.71
C SER A 265 -4.37 -6.07 7.18
N LEU A 266 -4.68 -7.32 6.77
CA LEU A 266 -6.05 -7.69 6.38
C LEU A 266 -7.04 -7.56 7.56
N LEU A 267 -6.64 -7.96 8.76
CA LEU A 267 -7.45 -7.81 9.97
C LEU A 267 -7.74 -6.33 10.26
N GLN A 268 -6.72 -5.46 10.20
CA GLN A 268 -6.91 -4.02 10.36
C GLN A 268 -7.90 -3.47 9.35
N MET A 269 -7.80 -3.89 8.08
CA MET A 269 -8.68 -3.45 7.02
C MET A 269 -10.14 -3.85 7.31
N ILE A 270 -10.39 -5.09 7.71
CA ILE A 270 -11.73 -5.58 8.09
C ILE A 270 -12.27 -4.81 9.30
N LEU A 271 -11.45 -4.60 10.33
CA LEU A 271 -11.83 -3.84 11.53
C LEU A 271 -12.23 -2.40 11.17
N ASN A 272 -11.46 -1.74 10.30
CA ASN A 272 -11.78 -0.39 9.85
C ASN A 272 -13.07 -0.35 9.02
N CYS A 273 -13.25 -1.27 8.09
CA CYS A 273 -14.47 -1.32 7.26
C CYS A 273 -15.71 -1.57 8.10
N TRP A 274 -15.61 -2.41 9.12
CA TRP A 274 -16.70 -2.59 10.07
C TRP A 274 -16.93 -1.33 10.89
N ASN A 275 -15.90 -0.78 11.54
CA ASN A 275 -16.03 0.36 12.46
C ASN A 275 -16.50 1.66 11.78
N PHE A 276 -16.22 1.82 10.48
CA PHE A 276 -16.60 2.99 9.68
C PHE A 276 -17.69 2.71 8.63
N ASP A 277 -18.26 1.50 8.60
CA ASP A 277 -19.22 1.04 7.58
C ASP A 277 -18.78 1.31 6.13
N ASP A 278 -17.49 1.09 5.87
CA ASP A 278 -16.83 1.42 4.60
C ASP A 278 -16.38 0.15 3.87
N TRP A 279 -17.32 -0.78 3.65
CA TRP A 279 -17.07 -2.03 2.92
C TRP A 279 -16.75 -1.80 1.45
N GLN A 280 -17.21 -0.67 0.89
CA GLN A 280 -16.88 -0.27 -0.47
C GLN A 280 -15.39 -0.02 -0.66
N SER A 281 -14.65 0.39 0.38
CA SER A 281 -13.19 0.53 0.28
C SER A 281 -12.45 -0.81 0.08
N ILE A 282 -13.01 -1.93 0.58
CA ILE A 282 -12.50 -3.28 0.29
C ILE A 282 -12.98 -3.75 -1.09
N GLY A 283 -14.29 -3.67 -1.33
CA GLY A 283 -14.92 -4.16 -2.56
C GLY A 283 -14.56 -3.36 -3.81
N GLY A 284 -14.23 -2.07 -3.67
CA GLY A 284 -13.83 -1.16 -4.73
C GLY A 284 -12.36 -1.31 -5.15
N SER A 285 -11.56 -2.09 -4.43
CA SER A 285 -10.20 -2.46 -4.82
C SER A 285 -9.97 -3.98 -4.70
N PRO A 286 -10.69 -4.79 -5.49
CA PRO A 286 -10.55 -6.26 -5.46
C PRO A 286 -9.11 -6.70 -5.73
N VAL A 287 -8.36 -5.89 -6.48
CA VAL A 287 -6.93 -6.08 -6.74
C VAL A 287 -6.10 -6.03 -5.45
N LYS A 288 -6.34 -5.07 -4.55
CA LYS A 288 -5.61 -4.98 -3.27
C LYS A 288 -5.84 -6.18 -2.36
N PHE A 289 -7.09 -6.63 -2.28
CA PHE A 289 -7.43 -7.82 -1.50
C PHE A 289 -6.82 -9.09 -2.10
N ALA A 290 -6.92 -9.29 -3.42
CA ALA A 290 -6.35 -10.43 -4.13
C ALA A 290 -4.81 -10.50 -3.96
N LEU A 291 -4.13 -9.37 -3.91
CA LEU A 291 -2.68 -9.33 -3.66
C LEU A 291 -2.28 -9.83 -2.29
N GLY A 292 -3.00 -9.41 -1.24
CA GLY A 292 -2.75 -9.88 0.11
C GLY A 292 -2.87 -11.41 0.18
N PHE A 293 -3.86 -11.96 -0.50
CA PHE A 293 -4.03 -13.40 -0.63
C PHE A 293 -2.89 -14.09 -1.41
N VAL A 294 -2.47 -13.54 -2.55
CA VAL A 294 -1.34 -14.08 -3.34
C VAL A 294 -0.04 -14.09 -2.53
N ALA A 295 0.24 -13.02 -1.78
CA ALA A 295 1.42 -12.96 -0.91
C ALA A 295 1.39 -14.07 0.15
N ILE A 296 0.26 -14.21 0.88
CA ILE A 296 0.07 -15.26 1.89
C ILE A 296 0.22 -16.65 1.26
N LEU A 297 -0.32 -16.89 0.06
CA LEU A 297 -0.19 -18.16 -0.65
C LEU A 297 1.28 -18.52 -0.90
N PHE A 298 2.09 -17.56 -1.37
CA PHE A 298 3.51 -17.79 -1.60
C PHE A 298 4.29 -18.00 -0.31
N ASP A 299 3.97 -17.28 0.77
CA ASP A 299 4.58 -17.50 2.07
C ASP A 299 4.30 -18.92 2.60
N VAL A 300 3.04 -19.39 2.47
CA VAL A 300 2.67 -20.77 2.77
C VAL A 300 3.47 -21.75 1.92
N LEU A 301 3.62 -21.49 0.62
CA LEU A 301 4.39 -22.33 -0.27
C LEU A 301 5.87 -22.41 0.16
N PHE A 302 6.50 -21.29 0.53
CA PHE A 302 7.87 -21.28 1.05
C PHE A 302 7.99 -22.08 2.35
N MET A 303 7.01 -21.98 3.24
CA MET A 303 7.00 -22.73 4.49
C MET A 303 6.83 -24.23 4.24
N VAL A 304 5.98 -24.64 3.29
CA VAL A 304 5.84 -26.03 2.87
C VAL A 304 7.17 -26.55 2.30
N GLN A 305 7.82 -25.78 1.41
CA GLN A 305 9.15 -26.13 0.89
C GLN A 305 10.18 -26.30 2.02
N HIS A 306 10.17 -25.43 3.03
CA HIS A 306 11.14 -25.44 4.11
C HIS A 306 10.90 -26.54 5.15
N PHE A 307 9.68 -26.64 5.69
CA PHE A 307 9.37 -27.51 6.83
C PHE A 307 8.96 -28.93 6.43
N VAL A 308 8.37 -29.10 5.25
CA VAL A 308 7.86 -30.39 4.78
C VAL A 308 8.79 -31.00 3.74
N CYS A 309 9.01 -30.32 2.61
CA CYS A 309 9.68 -30.95 1.46
C CYS A 309 11.20 -31.10 1.60
N TYR A 310 11.89 -30.11 2.20
CA TYR A 310 13.36 -30.04 2.16
C TYR A 310 14.01 -30.08 3.56
N LYS A 311 13.36 -30.78 4.51
CA LYS A 311 13.82 -30.91 5.90
C LYS A 311 15.20 -31.57 6.02
N GLU A 312 15.50 -32.59 5.20
CA GLU A 312 16.76 -33.35 5.30
C GLU A 312 17.99 -32.56 4.82
N ALA A 313 17.85 -31.74 3.78
CA ALA A 313 18.92 -30.87 3.29
C ALA A 313 19.37 -29.83 4.33
N LYS A 314 18.51 -29.52 5.31
CA LYS A 314 18.83 -28.69 6.48
C LYS A 314 19.67 -29.43 7.52
N HIS A 315 19.37 -30.71 7.76
CA HIS A 315 20.10 -31.52 8.75
C HIS A 315 21.55 -31.80 8.33
N LEU A 316 21.81 -31.95 7.03
CA LEU A 316 23.16 -32.18 6.48
C LEU A 316 24.07 -30.95 6.53
N ASN A 317 23.52 -29.73 6.46
CA ASN A 317 24.29 -28.48 6.50
C ASN A 317 24.50 -27.90 7.92
N ASN A 318 23.81 -28.45 8.93
CA ASN A 318 23.95 -28.04 10.34
C ASN A 318 24.90 -28.96 11.14
N LYS A 319 25.49 -29.97 10.49
CA LYS A 319 26.64 -30.75 11.00
C LYS A 319 27.92 -30.15 10.44
#